data_AF-V9Z7E5-F1
#
_entry.id   AF-V9Z7E5-F1
#
_cell.length_a   1.000
_cell.length_b   1.000
_cell.length_c   1.000
_cell.angle_alpha   90.00
_cell.angle_beta   90.00
_cell.angle_gamma   90.00
#
_symmetry.space_group_name_H-M   'P 1'
#
loop_
_entity.id
_entity.type
_entity.pdbx_description
1 polymer ?
#
loop_
_entity_poly.entity_id
_entity_poly.type
_entity_poly.pdbx_seq_one_letter_code
_entity_poly.pdbx_strand_id
1 'polypeptide(L)'
;MNQVPNSSAPPAAPSPDPLECTVLSDPTAPAAPLQSAQHSADTGEAVAARAAMVARLEESGALGPGPVREALLALPRQILMPQAYVRRSAPDETPPRWDLLDFSRPADRKELLERLHSGDSVAIQHDGEPILGRPPGPRRRGAITAMSSTMSLTADLLQQLDLRPGQRVLDVGSGAGVTAAVACFVCGVEGVVTLDIDPHVTAAARERLSALGYRPATSRIRERVSISG
;
A
#
# COMPACT_ATOMS: atom_id res chain seq x y z
N MET A 1 59.95 -4.36 42.97
CA MET A 1 58.76 -3.49 43.12
C MET A 1 58.78 -2.47 42.00
N ASN A 2 57.81 -2.27 41.11
CA ASN A 2 56.56 -2.93 40.71
C ASN A 2 56.38 -2.54 39.23
N GLN A 3 56.12 -3.50 38.32
CA GLN A 3 55.70 -3.17 36.95
C GLN A 3 54.22 -2.79 36.96
N VAL A 4 53.87 -1.70 36.28
CA VAL A 4 52.50 -1.29 35.99
C VAL A 4 52.00 -2.11 34.78
N PRO A 5 50.83 -2.76 34.82
CA PRO A 5 50.32 -3.46 33.64
C PRO A 5 49.73 -2.47 32.64
N ASN A 6 50.06 -2.70 31.37
CA ASN A 6 49.63 -1.95 30.20
C ASN A 6 48.12 -2.20 29.95
N SER A 7 47.35 -1.14 29.77
CA SER A 7 45.91 -1.19 29.45
C SER A 7 45.74 -1.48 27.96
N SER A 8 45.22 -2.65 27.60
CA SER A 8 44.81 -2.98 26.23
C SER A 8 43.32 -2.71 26.07
N ALA A 9 42.97 -1.80 25.16
CA ALA A 9 41.60 -1.60 24.70
C ALA A 9 41.07 -2.86 23.97
N PRO A 10 39.78 -3.20 24.08
CA PRO A 10 39.21 -4.34 23.37
C PRO A 10 39.17 -4.09 21.86
N PRO A 11 39.26 -5.14 21.02
CA PRO A 11 39.21 -5.00 19.57
C PRO A 11 37.82 -4.50 19.11
N ALA A 12 37.82 -3.70 18.04
CA ALA A 12 36.60 -3.22 17.40
C ALA A 12 35.75 -4.40 16.90
N ALA A 13 34.44 -4.33 17.14
CA ALA A 13 33.49 -5.32 16.65
C ALA A 13 33.49 -5.33 15.10
N PRO A 14 33.35 -6.50 14.46
CA PRO A 14 33.24 -6.58 13.01
C PRO A 14 31.97 -5.88 12.52
N SER A 15 32.08 -5.18 11.38
CA SER A 15 30.94 -4.59 10.68
C SER A 15 29.91 -5.68 10.31
N PRO A 16 28.61 -5.46 10.50
CA PRO A 16 27.61 -6.44 10.10
C PRO A 16 27.58 -6.59 8.57
N ASP A 17 27.48 -7.84 8.11
CA ASP A 17 27.31 -8.17 6.69
C ASP A 17 26.00 -7.57 6.14
N PRO A 18 25.96 -7.17 4.86
CA PRO A 18 24.75 -6.64 4.24
C PRO A 18 23.65 -7.71 4.24
N LEU A 19 22.46 -7.34 4.72
CA LEU A 19 21.27 -8.18 4.69
C LEU A 19 20.97 -8.62 3.25
N GLU A 20 21.21 -9.89 2.93
CA GLU A 20 20.73 -10.50 1.68
C GLU A 20 19.22 -10.71 1.77
N CYS A 21 18.47 -9.77 1.19
CA CYS A 21 17.06 -9.97 0.88
C CYS A 21 16.99 -10.70 -0.47
N THR A 22 16.82 -12.03 -0.43
CA THR A 22 16.67 -12.81 -1.66
C THR A 22 15.34 -12.47 -2.34
N VAL A 23 15.37 -11.54 -3.29
CA VAL A 23 14.26 -11.25 -4.19
C VAL A 23 14.16 -12.41 -5.18
N LEU A 24 13.15 -13.26 -5.01
CA LEU A 24 12.80 -14.25 -6.03
C LEU A 24 12.11 -13.51 -7.18
N SER A 25 12.91 -13.01 -8.12
CA SER A 25 12.43 -12.50 -9.39
C SER A 25 11.94 -13.70 -10.22
N ASP A 26 10.64 -13.76 -10.51
CA ASP A 26 10.07 -14.73 -11.45
C ASP A 26 9.91 -14.04 -12.81
N PRO A 27 10.78 -14.30 -13.81
CA PRO A 27 10.73 -13.62 -15.08
C PRO A 27 9.94 -14.48 -16.06
N THR A 28 8.61 -14.37 -16.10
CA THR A 28 7.79 -14.48 -17.31
C THR A 28 6.29 -14.56 -16.98
N ALA A 29 5.60 -13.44 -17.16
CA ALA A 29 4.19 -13.44 -17.54
C ALA A 29 4.01 -12.40 -18.65
N PRO A 30 3.34 -12.73 -19.77
CA PRO A 30 3.21 -11.81 -20.89
C PRO A 30 2.37 -10.60 -20.47
N ALA A 31 2.88 -9.39 -20.75
CA ALA A 31 2.18 -8.14 -20.55
C ALA A 31 1.07 -7.99 -21.63
N ALA A 32 -0.16 -8.38 -21.30
CA ALA A 32 -1.33 -7.94 -22.04
C ALA A 32 -1.55 -6.40 -21.86
N PRO A 33 -2.14 -5.68 -22.84
CA PRO A 33 -1.83 -4.27 -23.06
C PRO A 33 -2.42 -3.30 -22.02
N LEU A 34 -1.49 -2.53 -21.44
CA LEU A 34 -1.55 -1.50 -20.39
C LEU A 34 -2.76 -0.53 -20.42
N GLN A 35 -3.33 -0.24 -21.60
CA GLN A 35 -4.41 0.76 -21.75
C GLN A 35 -5.81 0.22 -21.46
N SER A 36 -6.01 -1.09 -21.58
CA SER A 36 -7.36 -1.70 -21.55
C SER A 36 -7.94 -1.80 -20.13
N ALA A 37 -7.11 -2.07 -19.12
CA ALA A 37 -7.52 -2.07 -17.71
C ALA A 37 -7.71 -0.65 -17.13
N GLN A 38 -6.87 0.30 -17.56
CA GLN A 38 -6.97 1.71 -17.15
C GLN A 38 -8.24 2.37 -17.73
N HIS A 39 -8.58 2.16 -19.01
CA HIS A 39 -9.76 2.74 -19.65
C HIS A 39 -11.09 2.26 -19.06
N SER A 40 -11.17 1.00 -18.58
CA SER A 40 -12.42 0.47 -18.01
C SER A 40 -12.67 0.92 -16.56
N ALA A 41 -11.63 1.30 -15.82
CA ALA A 41 -11.73 1.69 -14.41
C ALA A 41 -11.81 3.22 -14.22
N ASP A 42 -11.34 4.00 -15.18
CA ASP A 42 -11.30 5.46 -15.11
C ASP A 42 -12.56 6.09 -15.74
N THR A 43 -13.72 5.81 -15.13
CA THR A 43 -14.97 6.47 -15.52
C THR A 43 -14.90 7.97 -15.23
N GLY A 44 -15.69 8.79 -15.93
CA GLY A 44 -15.74 10.23 -15.63
C GLY A 44 -16.10 10.53 -14.17
N GLU A 45 -16.91 9.68 -13.54
CA GLU A 45 -17.23 9.76 -12.11
C GLU A 45 -16.02 9.44 -11.22
N ALA A 46 -15.23 8.42 -11.58
CA ALA A 46 -14.00 8.06 -10.87
C ALA A 46 -12.94 9.17 -10.93
N VAL A 47 -12.77 9.80 -12.10
CA VAL A 47 -11.90 10.97 -12.28
C VAL A 47 -12.36 12.14 -11.43
N ALA A 48 -13.67 12.45 -11.46
CA ALA A 48 -14.24 13.55 -10.69
C ALA A 48 -14.12 13.34 -9.17
N ALA A 49 -14.39 12.13 -8.68
CA ALA A 49 -14.26 11.79 -7.26
C ALA A 49 -12.80 11.91 -6.78
N ARG A 50 -11.84 11.45 -7.60
CA ARG A 50 -10.40 11.58 -7.34
C ARG A 50 -9.97 13.04 -7.28
N ALA A 51 -10.38 13.85 -8.26
CA ALA A 51 -10.11 15.28 -8.29
C ALA A 51 -10.70 16.01 -7.07
N ALA A 52 -11.94 15.68 -6.69
CA ALA A 52 -12.59 16.28 -5.52
C ALA A 52 -11.88 15.91 -4.21
N MET A 53 -11.39 14.68 -4.07
CA MET A 53 -10.59 14.29 -2.91
C MET A 53 -9.27 15.06 -2.85
N VAL A 54 -8.57 15.19 -3.98
CA VAL A 54 -7.33 15.98 -4.07
C VAL A 54 -7.59 17.44 -3.69
N ALA A 55 -8.64 18.05 -4.23
CA ALA A 55 -9.01 19.43 -3.88
C ALA A 55 -9.24 19.62 -2.38
N ARG A 56 -9.93 18.69 -1.71
CA ARG A 56 -10.12 18.75 -0.24
C ARG A 56 -8.80 18.63 0.53
N LEU A 57 -7.86 17.80 0.06
CA LEU A 57 -6.54 17.71 0.68
C LEU A 57 -5.76 19.02 0.54
N GLU A 58 -5.85 19.66 -0.63
CA GLU A 58 -5.25 20.99 -0.87
C GLU A 58 -5.88 22.07 0.02
N GLU A 59 -7.21 22.13 0.08
CA GLU A 59 -7.95 23.09 0.92
C GLU A 59 -7.62 22.94 2.41
N SER A 60 -7.40 21.71 2.88
CA SER A 60 -7.02 21.43 4.27
C SER A 60 -5.53 21.71 4.58
N GLY A 61 -4.72 22.00 3.56
CA GLY A 61 -3.27 22.17 3.69
C GLY A 61 -2.48 20.86 3.80
N ALA A 62 -3.12 19.70 3.70
CA ALA A 62 -2.46 18.39 3.76
C ALA A 62 -1.71 18.02 2.47
N LEU A 63 -1.97 18.73 1.36
CA LEU A 63 -1.35 18.49 0.07
C LEU A 63 -1.00 19.81 -0.62
N GLY A 64 0.27 19.96 -0.99
CA GLY A 64 0.77 21.05 -1.82
C GLY A 64 0.97 20.67 -3.28
N PRO A 65 1.33 21.65 -4.13
CA PRO A 65 1.74 21.37 -5.51
C PRO A 65 3.01 20.51 -5.54
N GLY A 66 3.07 19.55 -6.47
CA GLY A 66 4.25 18.70 -6.66
C GLY A 66 3.93 17.29 -7.16
N PRO A 67 4.95 16.42 -7.25
CA PRO A 67 4.81 15.10 -7.85
C PRO A 67 3.83 14.17 -7.11
N VAL A 68 3.68 14.34 -5.78
CA VAL A 68 2.69 13.59 -5.00
C VAL A 68 1.27 13.94 -5.43
N ARG A 69 0.97 15.24 -5.61
CA ARG A 69 -0.32 15.71 -6.09
C ARG A 69 -0.63 15.18 -7.49
N GLU A 70 0.35 15.22 -8.39
CA GLU A 70 0.24 14.69 -9.75
C GLU A 70 -0.06 13.19 -9.74
N ALA A 71 0.65 12.42 -8.92
CA ALA A 71 0.41 11.00 -8.73
C ALA A 71 -1.01 10.72 -8.21
N LEU A 72 -1.48 11.47 -7.20
CA LEU A 72 -2.82 11.30 -6.65
C LEU A 72 -3.93 11.65 -7.65
N LEU A 73 -3.68 12.55 -8.60
CA LEU A 73 -4.60 12.86 -9.70
C LEU A 73 -4.57 11.82 -10.82
N ALA A 74 -3.41 11.18 -11.05
CA ALA A 74 -3.24 10.22 -12.14
C ALA A 74 -3.62 8.79 -11.76
N LEU A 75 -3.40 8.37 -10.51
CA LEU A 75 -3.53 6.97 -10.10
C LEU A 75 -5.01 6.59 -9.86
N PRO A 76 -5.56 5.62 -10.62
CA PRO A 76 -6.93 5.15 -10.43
C PRO A 76 -7.00 4.24 -9.19
N ARG A 77 -7.36 4.82 -8.03
CA ARG A 77 -7.45 4.08 -6.75
C ARG A 77 -8.39 2.87 -6.79
N GLN A 78 -9.33 2.81 -7.73
CA GLN A 78 -10.23 1.68 -7.97
C GLN A 78 -9.49 0.42 -8.43
N ILE A 79 -8.35 0.58 -9.13
CA ILE A 79 -7.48 -0.54 -9.51
C ILE A 79 -6.73 -1.06 -8.27
N LEU A 80 -6.30 -0.17 -7.38
CA LEU A 80 -5.62 -0.52 -6.12
C LEU A 80 -6.57 -1.08 -5.05
N MET A 81 -7.86 -0.79 -5.16
CA MET A 81 -8.89 -1.23 -4.22
C MET A 81 -10.18 -1.58 -4.99
N PRO A 82 -10.20 -2.72 -5.70
CA PRO A 82 -11.40 -3.16 -6.43
C PRO A 82 -12.57 -3.52 -5.50
N GLN A 83 -12.26 -3.75 -4.23
CA GLN A 83 -13.19 -4.06 -3.15
C GLN A 83 -12.75 -3.34 -1.87
N ALA A 84 -13.71 -2.97 -1.01
CA ALA A 84 -13.44 -2.45 0.32
C ALA A 84 -14.57 -2.79 1.30
N TYR A 85 -14.21 -2.83 2.58
CA TYR A 85 -15.15 -3.05 3.67
C TYR A 85 -15.80 -1.75 4.12
N VAL A 86 -17.12 -1.77 4.24
CA VAL A 86 -17.93 -0.72 4.87
C VAL A 86 -18.60 -1.27 6.11
N ARG A 87 -18.49 -0.54 7.22
CA ARG A 87 -19.13 -0.93 8.48
C ARG A 87 -20.63 -0.62 8.40
N ARG A 88 -21.47 -1.62 8.66
CA ARG A 88 -22.93 -1.50 8.66
C ARG A 88 -23.54 -1.38 10.05
N SER A 89 -22.82 -1.77 11.08
CA SER A 89 -23.26 -1.65 12.47
C SER A 89 -22.92 -0.27 13.07
N ALA A 90 -23.52 0.08 14.21
CA ALA A 90 -23.14 1.27 15.00
C ALA A 90 -21.79 1.05 15.71
N PRO A 91 -20.91 2.06 15.91
CA PRO A 91 -19.53 1.87 16.40
C PRO A 91 -19.39 0.99 17.65
N ASP A 92 -20.34 1.11 18.57
CA ASP A 92 -20.47 0.39 19.84
C ASP A 92 -21.13 -1.00 19.73
N GLU A 93 -21.77 -1.30 18.60
CA GLU A 93 -22.45 -2.58 18.38
C GLU A 93 -21.46 -3.75 18.24
N THR A 94 -21.70 -4.81 19.01
CA THR A 94 -20.88 -6.03 19.07
C THR A 94 -21.73 -7.29 18.80
N PRO A 95 -21.32 -8.19 17.87
CA PRO A 95 -20.15 -8.08 17.01
C PRO A 95 -20.35 -7.04 15.90
N PRO A 96 -19.27 -6.41 15.40
CA PRO A 96 -19.38 -5.51 14.27
C PRO A 96 -19.88 -6.25 13.02
N ARG A 97 -20.64 -5.53 12.20
CA ARG A 97 -21.09 -5.98 10.88
C ARG A 97 -20.39 -5.18 9.80
N TRP A 98 -19.82 -5.89 8.85
CA TRP A 98 -19.14 -5.30 7.70
C TRP A 98 -19.73 -5.87 6.42
N ASP A 99 -19.81 -5.06 5.37
CA ASP A 99 -20.06 -5.53 4.02
C ASP A 99 -18.83 -5.28 3.16
N LEU A 100 -18.41 -6.31 2.45
CA LEU A 100 -17.43 -6.18 1.38
C LEU A 100 -18.14 -5.74 0.10
N LEU A 101 -17.86 -4.53 -0.35
CA LEU A 101 -18.36 -3.97 -1.61
C LEU A 101 -17.38 -4.28 -2.74
N ASP A 102 -17.88 -4.34 -3.97
CA ASP A 102 -17.09 -4.72 -5.16
C ASP A 102 -17.51 -3.93 -6.43
N PHE A 103 -16.56 -3.35 -7.16
CA PHE A 103 -16.85 -2.61 -8.40
C PHE A 103 -17.48 -3.47 -9.51
N SER A 104 -17.32 -4.79 -9.49
CA SER A 104 -18.00 -5.70 -10.41
C SER A 104 -19.52 -5.71 -10.21
N ARG A 105 -20.02 -5.31 -9.03
CA ARG A 105 -21.44 -5.20 -8.71
C ARG A 105 -21.94 -3.77 -8.94
N PRO A 106 -22.83 -3.50 -9.91
CA PRO A 106 -23.33 -2.16 -10.18
C PRO A 106 -23.94 -1.44 -8.96
N ALA A 107 -24.62 -2.20 -8.09
CA ALA A 107 -25.24 -1.67 -6.86
C ALA A 107 -24.22 -1.12 -5.85
N ASP A 108 -22.98 -1.61 -5.88
CA ASP A 108 -21.95 -1.29 -4.90
C ASP A 108 -21.08 -0.10 -5.37
N ARG A 109 -21.03 0.16 -6.68
CA ARG A 109 -20.04 1.06 -7.32
C ARG A 109 -20.02 2.46 -6.72
N LYS A 110 -21.20 3.07 -6.55
CA LYS A 110 -21.32 4.45 -6.07
C LYS A 110 -20.78 4.58 -4.64
N GLU A 111 -21.27 3.73 -3.75
CA GLU A 111 -20.83 3.75 -2.35
C GLU A 111 -19.34 3.39 -2.21
N LEU A 112 -18.87 2.41 -2.97
CA LEU A 112 -17.45 2.05 -2.97
C LEU A 112 -16.59 3.21 -3.47
N LEU A 113 -17.02 3.92 -4.51
CA LEU A 113 -16.32 5.09 -5.03
C LEU A 113 -16.25 6.23 -4.00
N GLU A 114 -17.38 6.55 -3.37
CA GLU A 114 -17.46 7.53 -2.28
C GLU A 114 -16.53 7.11 -1.12
N ARG A 115 -16.52 5.82 -0.78
CA ARG A 115 -15.70 5.29 0.31
C ARG A 115 -14.21 5.42 0.04
N LEU A 116 -13.79 5.08 -1.18
CA LEU A 116 -12.39 5.17 -1.59
C LEU A 116 -11.92 6.63 -1.52
N HIS A 117 -12.74 7.56 -2.02
CA HIS A 117 -12.36 8.97 -2.16
C HIS A 117 -12.83 9.85 -1.01
N SER A 118 -13.27 9.30 0.14
CA SER A 118 -13.70 10.11 1.29
C SER A 118 -12.53 10.90 1.90
N GLY A 119 -11.35 10.27 1.91
CA GLY A 119 -10.14 10.76 2.59
C GLY A 119 -9.82 9.97 3.86
N ASP A 120 -10.78 9.20 4.38
CA ASP A 120 -10.61 8.37 5.56
C ASP A 120 -9.90 7.05 5.25
N SER A 121 -9.41 6.36 6.29
CA SER A 121 -8.82 5.03 6.15
C SER A 121 -9.83 4.04 5.55
N VAL A 122 -9.43 3.22 4.59
CA VAL A 122 -10.31 2.26 3.91
C VAL A 122 -9.96 0.85 4.37
N ALA A 123 -10.91 0.11 4.94
CA ALA A 123 -10.69 -1.26 5.39
C ALA A 123 -10.60 -2.21 4.17
N ILE A 124 -9.53 -3.01 4.09
CA ILE A 124 -9.23 -3.85 2.91
C ILE A 124 -9.17 -5.35 3.22
N GLN A 125 -9.05 -5.75 4.48
CA GLN A 125 -9.03 -7.17 4.87
C GLN A 125 -9.74 -7.37 6.20
N HIS A 126 -10.45 -8.48 6.30
CA HIS A 126 -11.18 -8.90 7.48
C HIS A 126 -10.68 -10.27 7.93
N ASP A 127 -10.21 -10.37 9.16
CA ASP A 127 -9.79 -11.61 9.83
C ASP A 127 -8.76 -12.44 9.03
N GLY A 128 -7.80 -11.77 8.37
CA GLY A 128 -6.75 -12.45 7.61
C GLY A 128 -7.24 -13.21 6.36
N GLU A 129 -8.47 -12.97 5.90
CA GLU A 129 -9.01 -13.71 4.75
C GLU A 129 -8.17 -13.48 3.47
N PRO A 130 -8.19 -14.43 2.52
CA PRO A 130 -7.65 -14.19 1.18
C PRO A 130 -8.32 -12.99 0.51
N ILE A 131 -7.50 -12.07 -0.01
CA ILE A 131 -8.00 -10.84 -0.66
C ILE A 131 -8.37 -11.09 -2.13
N LEU A 132 -7.61 -11.95 -2.82
CA LEU A 132 -7.86 -12.26 -4.22
C LEU A 132 -8.98 -13.30 -4.36
N GLY A 133 -9.93 -13.06 -5.26
CA GLY A 133 -11.03 -13.97 -5.56
C GLY A 133 -12.12 -14.10 -4.48
N ARG A 134 -12.08 -13.29 -3.41
CA ARG A 134 -13.11 -13.34 -2.35
C ARG A 134 -14.45 -12.80 -2.84
N PRO A 135 -15.57 -13.41 -2.44
CA PRO A 135 -16.90 -12.94 -2.82
C PRO A 135 -17.31 -11.70 -2.01
N PRO A 136 -18.02 -10.74 -2.63
CA PRO A 136 -18.62 -9.61 -1.93
C PRO A 136 -19.72 -10.05 -0.97
N GLY A 137 -20.11 -9.15 -0.07
CA GLY A 137 -21.20 -9.37 0.88
C GLY A 137 -20.74 -9.36 2.34
N PRO A 138 -21.59 -9.84 3.26
CA PRO A 138 -21.42 -9.57 4.67
C PRO A 138 -20.29 -10.38 5.31
N ARG A 139 -19.64 -9.78 6.31
CA ARG A 139 -18.82 -10.42 7.32
C ARG A 139 -19.35 -10.05 8.71
N ARG A 140 -19.34 -11.04 9.59
CA ARG A 140 -19.79 -10.92 10.97
C ARG A 140 -18.74 -11.54 11.86
N ARG A 141 -18.50 -10.92 13.03
CA ARG A 141 -17.46 -11.35 13.98
C ARG A 141 -16.05 -11.23 13.35
N GLY A 142 -15.00 -11.16 14.14
CA GLY A 142 -13.65 -10.87 13.63
C GLY A 142 -13.37 -9.38 13.50
N ALA A 143 -12.15 -9.05 13.11
CA ALA A 143 -11.63 -7.68 13.07
C ALA A 143 -11.11 -7.33 11.67
N ILE A 144 -11.07 -6.03 11.36
CA ILE A 144 -10.31 -5.55 10.21
C ILE A 144 -8.82 -5.72 10.52
N THR A 145 -8.13 -6.53 9.70
CA THR A 145 -6.72 -6.87 9.88
C THR A 145 -5.79 -6.05 8.99
N ALA A 146 -6.32 -5.43 7.93
CA ALA A 146 -5.57 -4.49 7.10
C ALA A 146 -6.46 -3.36 6.59
N MET A 147 -5.88 -2.16 6.48
CA MET A 147 -6.53 -0.96 5.94
C MET A 147 -5.55 -0.14 5.10
N SER A 148 -6.06 0.61 4.13
CA SER A 148 -5.37 1.77 3.58
C SER A 148 -5.49 2.92 4.56
N SER A 149 -4.41 3.64 4.83
CA SER A 149 -4.39 4.82 5.69
C SER A 149 -5.26 5.97 5.16
N THR A 150 -5.52 6.96 6.03
CA THR A 150 -6.14 8.22 5.61
C THR A 150 -5.29 8.89 4.53
N MET A 151 -5.93 9.60 3.62
CA MET A 151 -5.23 10.25 2.52
C MET A 151 -4.47 11.50 2.95
N SER A 152 -4.89 12.17 4.03
CA SER A 152 -4.13 13.27 4.63
C SER A 152 -2.78 12.81 5.17
N LEU A 153 -2.77 11.72 5.96
CA LEU A 153 -1.53 11.13 6.47
C LEU A 153 -0.63 10.61 5.34
N THR A 154 -1.24 9.94 4.36
CA THR A 154 -0.51 9.39 3.21
C THR A 154 0.14 10.50 2.38
N ALA A 155 -0.60 11.57 2.09
CA ALA A 155 -0.09 12.72 1.34
C ALA A 155 1.03 13.45 2.09
N ASP A 156 0.84 13.71 3.39
CA ASP A 156 1.84 14.35 4.24
C ASP A 156 3.15 13.54 4.27
N LEU A 157 3.07 12.24 4.54
CA LEU A 157 4.23 11.35 4.53
C LEU A 157 4.96 11.36 3.18
N LEU A 158 4.23 11.20 2.07
CA LEU A 158 4.83 11.14 0.74
C LEU A 158 5.52 12.46 0.33
N GLN A 159 5.01 13.60 0.80
CA GLN A 159 5.65 14.90 0.57
C GLN A 159 6.90 15.07 1.43
N GLN A 160 6.86 14.64 2.70
CA GLN A 160 8.03 14.69 3.58
C GLN A 160 9.18 13.79 3.11
N LEU A 161 8.88 12.70 2.39
CA LEU A 161 9.89 11.86 1.76
C LEU A 161 10.66 12.55 0.62
N ASP A 162 10.16 13.69 0.12
CA ASP A 162 10.75 14.45 -1.01
C ASP A 162 11.11 13.51 -2.17
N LEU A 163 10.11 12.75 -2.62
CA LEU A 163 10.29 11.73 -3.65
C LEU A 163 10.76 12.36 -4.96
N ARG A 164 11.82 11.78 -5.53
CA ARG A 164 12.45 12.23 -6.78
C ARG A 164 12.68 11.06 -7.74
N PRO A 165 12.69 11.32 -9.05
CA PRO A 165 13.06 10.32 -10.05
C PRO A 165 14.39 9.62 -9.73
N GLY A 166 14.43 8.30 -9.85
CA GLY A 166 15.61 7.47 -9.62
C GLY A 166 15.90 7.09 -8.17
N GLN A 167 15.12 7.59 -7.19
CA GLN A 167 15.28 7.17 -5.79
C GLN A 167 14.84 5.72 -5.56
N ARG A 168 15.44 5.10 -4.54
CA ARG A 168 15.01 3.79 -4.04
C ARG A 168 14.14 3.98 -2.81
N VAL A 169 13.00 3.28 -2.78
CA VAL A 169 11.99 3.42 -1.73
C VAL A 169 11.67 2.04 -1.15
N LEU A 170 11.67 1.94 0.18
CA LEU A 170 11.16 0.79 0.91
C LEU A 170 9.84 1.18 1.58
N ASP A 171 8.76 0.54 1.15
CA ASP A 171 7.41 0.68 1.70
C ASP A 171 7.12 -0.52 2.63
N VAL A 172 6.94 -0.25 3.93
CA VAL A 172 6.68 -1.28 4.95
C VAL A 172 5.20 -1.21 5.36
N GLY A 173 4.46 -2.27 5.01
CA GLY A 173 3.01 -2.34 5.11
C GLY A 173 2.34 -2.07 3.77
N SER A 174 2.51 -3.00 2.81
CA SER A 174 1.99 -2.87 1.44
C SER A 174 0.53 -2.46 1.39
N GLY A 175 -0.31 -3.02 2.27
CA GLY A 175 -1.73 -2.68 2.36
C GLY A 175 -2.42 -2.73 0.99
N ALA A 176 -3.04 -1.62 0.59
CA ALA A 176 -3.70 -1.50 -0.71
C ALA A 176 -2.74 -1.25 -1.89
N GLY A 177 -1.47 -0.91 -1.62
CA GLY A 177 -0.48 -0.53 -2.63
C GLY A 177 -0.50 0.96 -3.02
N VAL A 178 -1.18 1.83 -2.26
CA VAL A 178 -1.28 3.28 -2.58
C VAL A 178 0.07 3.97 -2.49
N THR A 179 0.79 3.81 -1.37
CA THR A 179 2.13 4.39 -1.16
C THR A 179 3.10 3.90 -2.22
N ALA A 180 3.18 2.58 -2.43
CA ALA A 180 4.03 1.99 -3.46
C ALA A 180 3.70 2.48 -4.88
N ALA A 181 2.42 2.67 -5.21
CA ALA A 181 2.01 3.19 -6.51
C ALA A 181 2.45 4.64 -6.71
N VAL A 182 2.31 5.50 -5.70
CA VAL A 182 2.81 6.89 -5.76
C VAL A 182 4.34 6.89 -5.87
N ALA A 183 5.04 6.08 -5.08
CA ALA A 183 6.49 5.94 -5.18
C ALA A 183 6.93 5.49 -6.57
N CYS A 184 6.25 4.50 -7.17
CA CYS A 184 6.54 4.07 -8.55
C CYS A 184 6.29 5.16 -9.58
N PHE A 185 5.20 5.94 -9.40
CA PHE A 185 4.86 7.06 -10.28
C PHE A 185 5.95 8.14 -10.27
N VAL A 186 6.48 8.47 -9.09
CA VAL A 186 7.44 9.58 -8.93
C VAL A 186 8.89 9.14 -9.16
N CYS A 187 9.30 8.02 -8.56
CA CYS A 187 10.69 7.56 -8.57
C CYS A 187 11.03 6.69 -9.78
N GLY A 188 10.04 6.12 -10.45
CA GLY A 188 10.21 5.09 -11.48
C GLY A 188 10.08 3.68 -10.92
N VAL A 189 9.98 2.70 -11.82
CA VAL A 189 9.49 1.34 -11.49
C VAL A 189 10.53 0.41 -10.87
N GLU A 190 11.82 0.67 -11.07
CA GLU A 190 12.90 -0.25 -10.69
C GLU A 190 13.39 -0.08 -9.23
N GLY A 191 13.04 1.04 -8.58
CA GLY A 191 13.58 1.42 -7.27
C GLY A 191 12.69 1.12 -6.06
N VAL A 192 11.47 0.62 -6.25
CA VAL A 192 10.49 0.48 -5.18
C VAL A 192 10.38 -0.97 -4.70
N VAL A 193 10.50 -1.16 -3.39
CA VAL A 193 10.26 -2.43 -2.69
C VAL A 193 9.10 -2.22 -1.72
N THR A 194 8.12 -3.11 -1.72
CA THR A 194 7.02 -3.07 -0.74
C THR A 194 6.89 -4.42 -0.03
N LEU A 195 6.67 -4.38 1.29
CA LEU A 195 6.63 -5.55 2.15
C LEU A 195 5.38 -5.56 3.02
N ASP A 196 4.84 -6.74 3.31
CA ASP A 196 3.77 -6.91 4.30
C ASP A 196 3.98 -8.19 5.11
N ILE A 197 3.42 -8.27 6.31
CA ILE A 197 3.46 -9.48 7.12
C ILE A 197 2.48 -10.54 6.61
N ASP A 198 1.39 -10.10 5.98
CA ASP A 198 0.33 -10.97 5.47
C ASP A 198 0.59 -11.35 3.99
N PRO A 199 0.70 -12.66 3.66
CA PRO A 199 0.89 -13.11 2.28
C PRO A 199 -0.29 -12.78 1.35
N HIS A 200 -1.51 -12.70 1.85
CA HIS A 200 -2.69 -12.32 1.06
C HIS A 200 -2.66 -10.84 0.69
N VAL A 201 -2.13 -9.98 1.57
CA VAL A 201 -1.93 -8.56 1.29
C VAL A 201 -0.84 -8.36 0.23
N THR A 202 0.33 -8.99 0.40
CA THR A 202 1.41 -8.90 -0.61
C THR A 202 0.98 -9.41 -1.98
N ALA A 203 0.27 -10.54 -2.05
CA ALA A 203 -0.23 -11.10 -3.30
C ALA A 203 -1.19 -10.14 -4.01
N ALA A 204 -2.14 -9.53 -3.27
CA ALA A 204 -3.09 -8.59 -3.82
C ALA A 204 -2.43 -7.27 -4.25
N ALA A 205 -1.51 -6.72 -3.45
CA ALA A 205 -0.75 -5.51 -3.80
C ALA A 205 0.03 -5.72 -5.10
N ARG A 206 0.73 -6.85 -5.24
CA ARG A 206 1.46 -7.22 -6.46
C ARG A 206 0.56 -7.25 -7.69
N GLU A 207 -0.60 -7.88 -7.62
CA GLU A 207 -1.53 -7.99 -8.76
C GLU A 207 -2.03 -6.60 -9.19
N ARG A 208 -2.41 -5.75 -8.22
CA ARG A 208 -2.99 -4.43 -8.49
C ARG A 208 -1.96 -3.42 -8.99
N LEU A 209 -0.77 -3.42 -8.39
CA LEU A 209 0.37 -2.67 -8.91
C LEU A 209 0.73 -3.15 -10.31
N SER A 210 0.62 -4.46 -10.55
CA SER A 210 0.88 -5.04 -11.87
C SER A 210 -0.13 -4.56 -12.92
N ALA A 211 -1.40 -4.44 -12.54
CA ALA A 211 -2.46 -3.88 -13.38
C ALA A 211 -2.26 -2.40 -13.71
N LEU A 212 -1.50 -1.66 -12.90
CA LEU A 212 -1.05 -0.28 -13.19
C LEU A 212 0.22 -0.21 -14.04
N GLY A 213 0.81 -1.36 -14.41
CA GLY A 213 2.08 -1.41 -15.13
C GLY A 213 3.32 -1.33 -14.23
N TYR A 214 3.15 -1.29 -12.91
CA TYR A 214 4.27 -1.27 -11.97
C TYR A 214 4.69 -2.69 -11.59
N ARG A 215 5.99 -2.90 -11.41
CA ARG A 215 6.56 -4.20 -10.99
C ARG A 215 7.56 -4.01 -9.84
N PRO A 216 7.17 -3.36 -8.72
CA PRO A 216 8.05 -3.27 -7.56
C PRO A 216 8.30 -4.67 -6.98
N ALA A 217 9.46 -4.85 -6.34
CA ALA A 217 9.71 -6.07 -5.58
C ALA A 217 8.71 -6.15 -4.42
N THR A 218 7.97 -7.25 -4.36
CA THR A 218 6.91 -7.50 -3.36
C THR A 218 7.30 -8.73 -2.56
N SER A 219 7.49 -8.60 -1.25
CA SER A 219 7.89 -9.74 -0.40
C SER A 219 7.17 -9.74 0.94
N ARG A 220 7.01 -10.93 1.52
CA ARG A 220 6.48 -11.07 2.88
C ARG A 220 7.58 -10.90 3.90
N ILE A 221 7.33 -10.19 4.99
CA ILE A 221 8.23 -10.17 6.16
C ILE A 221 8.20 -11.56 6.81
N ARG A 222 9.33 -12.26 6.83
CA ARG A 222 9.52 -13.49 7.62
C ARG A 222 10.06 -13.11 8.99
N GLU A 223 9.61 -13.79 10.05
CA GLU A 223 10.12 -13.56 11.41
C GLU A 223 11.63 -13.89 11.51
N ARG A 224 12.31 -13.15 12.41
CA ARG A 224 13.74 -13.09 12.77
C ARG A 224 14.69 -14.11 12.13
N VAL A 225 15.71 -13.58 11.45
CA VAL A 225 17.06 -14.14 11.52
C VAL A 225 17.58 -13.90 12.94
N SER A 226 17.71 -14.96 13.72
CA SER A 226 18.45 -14.93 14.98
C SER A 226 19.93 -14.76 14.63
N ILE A 227 20.52 -13.61 14.91
CA ILE A 227 21.97 -13.48 15.02
C ILE A 227 22.32 -13.98 16.42
N SER A 228 22.62 -15.26 16.55
CA SER A 228 23.35 -15.76 17.70
C SER A 228 24.78 -15.24 17.59
N GLY A 229 25.20 -14.47 18.58
CA GLY A 229 26.59 -14.00 18.73
C GLY A 229 27.53 -15.09 19.22
#